data_AF-A0A9E5L0C5-F1
#
_entry.id   AF-A0A9E5L0C5-F1
#
_cell.length_a   1.000
_cell.length_b   1.000
_cell.length_c   1.000
_cell.angle_alpha   90.00
_cell.angle_beta   90.00
_cell.angle_gamma   90.00
#
_symmetry.space_group_name_H-M   'P 1'
#
loop_
_entity.id
_entity.type
_entity.pdbx_description
1 polymer ?
#
loop_
_entity_poly.entity_id
_entity_poly.type
_entity_poly.pdbx_seq_one_letter_code
_entity_poly.pdbx_strand_id
1 'polypeptide(L)'
;MYDVIVLEYGIDRPKEMEFLLSIAKPQIGVFTVIDAVHSEQFGDPSKIAHEEVKMIKGTTEVAFLNANDTYATQLRDHIYIDTFTYQTEGHESKANIRFANEKFVL
;
A
#
# COMPACT_ATOMS: atom_id res chain seq x y z
N MET A 1 28.14 -2.72 1.61
CA MET A 1 27.29 -1.60 1.16
C MET A 1 25.97 -2.22 0.76
N TYR A 2 24.84 -1.66 1.21
CA TYR A 2 23.52 -2.12 0.82
C TYR A 2 22.91 -1.06 -0.09
N ASP A 3 22.34 -1.48 -1.22
CA ASP A 3 21.75 -0.57 -2.22
C ASP A 3 20.23 -0.42 -2.04
N VAL A 4 19.61 -1.33 -1.28
CA VAL A 4 18.17 -1.39 -1.07
C VAL A 4 17.87 -1.71 0.39
N ILE A 5 16.85 -1.07 0.93
CA ILE A 5 16.22 -1.41 2.21
C ILE A 5 14.73 -1.64 1.98
N VAL A 6 14.19 -2.67 2.63
CA VAL A 6 12.74 -2.94 2.64
C VAL A 6 12.23 -2.59 4.03
N LEU A 7 11.28 -1.66 4.08
CA LEU A 7 10.69 -1.17 5.32
C LEU A 7 9.18 -1.43 5.30
N GLU A 8 8.68 -2.05 6.35
CA GLU A 8 7.26 -2.15 6.63
C GLU A 8 6.80 -0.90 7.39
N TYR A 9 5.68 -0.31 6.98
CA TYR A 9 5.08 0.87 7.61
C TYR A 9 3.75 0.49 8.28
N GLY A 10 3.83 -0.23 9.40
CA GLY A 10 2.66 -0.55 10.22
C GLY A 10 2.31 0.57 11.21
N ILE A 11 1.03 0.84 11.41
CA ILE A 11 0.51 1.89 12.31
C ILE A 11 -0.74 1.41 13.05
N ASP A 12 -0.91 1.88 14.28
CA ASP A 12 -2.09 1.60 15.12
C ASP A 12 -2.77 2.88 15.63
N ARG A 13 -2.15 4.05 15.42
CA ARG A 13 -2.64 5.33 15.95
C ARG A 13 -2.49 6.48 14.95
N PRO A 14 -3.33 7.51 15.06
CA PRO A 14 -3.15 8.74 14.29
C PRO A 14 -1.76 9.35 14.49
N LYS A 15 -1.18 9.88 13.40
CA LYS A 15 0.14 10.55 13.30
C LYS A 15 1.36 9.63 13.29
N GLU A 16 1.20 8.33 13.46
CA GLU A 16 2.33 7.40 13.40
C GLU A 16 2.91 7.32 11.99
N MET A 17 2.08 7.41 10.95
CA MET A 17 2.57 7.39 9.58
C MET A 17 3.43 8.61 9.25
N GLU A 18 3.05 9.81 9.70
CA GLU A 18 3.90 11.01 9.56
C GLU A 18 5.24 10.85 10.25
N PHE A 19 5.25 10.24 11.44
CA PHE A 19 6.49 9.96 12.15
C PHE A 19 7.38 9.02 11.34
N LEU A 20 6.85 7.90 10.84
CA LEU A 20 7.62 6.96 10.02
C LEU A 20 8.15 7.61 8.74
N LEU A 21 7.31 8.39 8.04
CA LEU A 21 7.71 9.12 6.83
C LEU A 21 8.70 10.26 7.09
N SER A 22 8.82 10.72 8.34
CA SER A 22 9.85 11.67 8.74
C SER A 22 11.22 11.01 8.90
N ILE A 23 11.26 9.71 9.16
CA ILE A 23 12.49 8.91 9.29
C ILE A 23 12.98 8.48 7.90
N ALA A 24 12.09 7.89 7.10
CA ALA A 24 12.40 7.42 5.76
C ALA A 24 11.20 7.61 4.85
N LYS A 25 11.43 8.19 3.67
CA LYS A 25 10.42 8.23 2.61
C LYS A 25 10.71 7.14 1.60
N PRO A 26 9.73 6.29 1.26
CA PRO A 26 9.94 5.25 0.27
C PRO A 26 10.12 5.86 -1.13
N GLN A 27 11.15 5.42 -1.86
CA GLN A 27 11.25 5.68 -3.30
C GLN A 27 10.19 4.86 -4.04
N ILE A 28 10.06 3.60 -3.64
CA ILE A 28 9.07 2.65 -4.13
C ILE A 28 8.12 2.31 -2.99
N GLY A 29 6.84 2.64 -3.16
CA GLY A 29 5.77 2.35 -2.21
C GLY A 29 4.91 1.20 -2.70
N VAL A 30 4.61 0.24 -1.83
CA VAL A 30 3.70 -0.89 -2.14
C VAL A 30 2.53 -0.83 -1.18
N PHE A 31 1.34 -0.65 -1.71
CA PHE A 31 0.09 -0.54 -0.97
C PHE A 31 -0.70 -1.84 -1.08
N THR A 32 -0.80 -2.57 0.03
CA THR A 32 -1.23 -3.96 0.06
C THR A 32 -2.73 -4.14 0.17
N VAL A 33 -3.29 -3.95 1.34
CA VAL A 33 -4.73 -4.01 1.59
C VAL A 33 -5.00 -3.10 2.77
N ILE A 34 -6.11 -2.38 2.74
CA ILE A 34 -6.58 -1.73 3.95
C ILE A 34 -7.42 -2.75 4.69
N ASP A 35 -6.81 -3.39 5.68
CA ASP A 35 -7.56 -4.32 6.52
C ASP A 35 -8.36 -3.53 7.55
N ALA A 36 -9.64 -3.31 7.24
CA ALA A 36 -10.58 -2.71 8.18
C ALA A 36 -10.83 -3.60 9.42
N VAL A 37 -10.29 -4.82 9.50
CA VAL A 37 -10.47 -5.74 10.63
C VAL A 37 -9.76 -5.27 11.90
N HIS A 38 -8.75 -4.39 11.82
CA HIS A 38 -8.27 -3.66 13.01
C HIS A 38 -9.20 -2.51 13.43
N SER A 39 -10.19 -2.14 12.61
CA SER A 39 -11.13 -1.06 12.94
C SER A 39 -12.21 -1.45 13.96
N GLU A 40 -12.42 -2.72 14.29
CA GLU A 40 -13.38 -3.08 15.35
C GLU A 40 -12.89 -2.69 16.76
N GLN A 41 -11.59 -2.40 16.93
CA GLN A 41 -11.04 -1.82 18.17
C GLN A 41 -11.08 -0.28 18.21
N PHE A 42 -11.50 0.40 17.13
CA PHE A 42 -11.43 1.85 17.03
C PHE A 42 -12.72 2.48 16.49
N GLY A 43 -13.20 3.52 17.17
CA GLY A 43 -14.50 4.13 16.90
C GLY A 43 -14.71 4.78 15.51
N ASP A 44 -13.69 4.82 14.63
CA ASP A 44 -13.84 5.34 13.25
C ASP A 44 -12.81 4.72 12.27
N PRO A 45 -13.18 3.63 11.56
CA PRO A 45 -12.36 2.94 10.54
C PRO A 45 -11.74 3.87 9.49
N SER A 46 -12.41 4.98 9.17
CA SER A 46 -12.00 5.89 8.10
C SER A 46 -10.71 6.67 8.43
N LYS A 47 -10.40 6.80 9.73
CA LYS A 47 -9.22 7.52 10.21
C LYS A 47 -7.95 6.71 9.98
N ILE A 48 -7.97 5.41 10.30
CA ILE A 48 -6.81 4.54 10.10
C ILE A 48 -6.53 4.40 8.61
N ALA A 49 -7.56 4.18 7.79
CA ALA A 49 -7.43 4.19 6.34
C ALA A 49 -6.77 5.50 5.83
N HIS A 50 -7.15 6.66 6.37
CA HIS A 50 -6.52 7.94 6.04
C HIS A 50 -5.04 8.04 6.44
N GLU A 51 -4.64 7.40 7.54
CA GLU A 51 -3.25 7.37 7.98
C GLU A 51 -2.40 6.47 7.06
N GLU A 52 -2.87 5.27 6.71
CA GLU A 52 -2.15 4.33 5.85
C GLU A 52 -1.88 4.93 4.46
N VAL A 53 -2.84 5.69 3.93
CA VAL A 53 -2.72 6.42 2.66
C VAL A 53 -1.56 7.40 2.63
N LYS A 54 -1.14 7.93 3.79
CA LYS A 54 -0.02 8.88 3.81
C LYS A 54 1.26 8.23 3.32
N MET A 55 1.44 6.92 3.53
CA MET A 55 2.62 6.20 3.03
C MET A 55 2.72 6.29 1.51
N ILE A 56 1.63 5.94 0.81
CA ILE A 56 1.65 5.93 -0.66
C ILE A 56 1.70 7.35 -1.23
N LYS A 57 1.08 8.33 -0.56
CA LYS A 57 1.21 9.76 -0.92
C LYS A 57 2.59 10.35 -0.63
N GLY A 58 3.31 9.78 0.33
CA GLY A 58 4.67 10.16 0.70
C GLY A 58 5.75 9.47 -0.14
N THR A 59 5.36 8.51 -0.98
CA THR A 59 6.25 7.81 -1.91
C THR A 59 6.71 8.76 -3.03
N THR A 60 7.97 8.65 -3.44
CA THR A 60 8.57 9.68 -4.31
C THR A 60 8.73 9.31 -5.78
N GLU A 61 8.83 8.02 -6.14
CA GLU A 61 9.12 7.61 -7.53
C GLU A 61 8.05 6.68 -8.10
N VAL A 62 7.78 5.55 -7.46
CA VAL A 62 6.84 4.54 -7.99
C VAL A 62 5.90 4.01 -6.91
N ALA A 63 4.61 3.99 -7.21
CA ALA A 63 3.57 3.38 -6.39
C ALA A 63 3.05 2.07 -6.99
N PHE A 64 2.95 1.03 -6.17
CA PHE A 64 2.29 -0.22 -6.50
C PHE A 64 1.00 -0.35 -5.69
N LEU A 65 -0.13 -0.46 -6.37
CA LEU A 65 -1.46 -0.54 -5.75
C LEU A 65 -2.06 -1.93 -5.98
N ASN A 66 -2.61 -2.52 -4.93
CA ASN A 66 -3.38 -3.75 -5.07
C ASN A 66 -4.71 -3.50 -5.79
N ALA A 67 -4.91 -4.13 -6.94
CA ALA A 67 -6.12 -4.05 -7.75
C ALA A 67 -7.29 -4.82 -7.15
N ASN A 68 -7.05 -5.74 -6.21
CA ASN A 68 -8.10 -6.42 -5.46
C ASN A 68 -8.74 -5.50 -4.39
N ASP A 69 -8.07 -4.41 -4.01
CA ASP A 69 -8.53 -3.48 -2.98
C ASP A 69 -9.23 -2.26 -3.61
N THR A 70 -10.52 -2.08 -3.32
CA THR A 70 -11.33 -0.99 -3.88
C THR A 70 -10.89 0.38 -3.39
N TYR A 71 -10.30 0.47 -2.21
CA TYR A 71 -9.80 1.72 -1.67
C TYR A 71 -8.48 2.10 -2.35
N ALA A 72 -7.55 1.16 -2.49
CA ALA A 72 -6.29 1.33 -3.20
C ALA A 72 -6.52 1.79 -4.64
N THR A 73 -7.51 1.21 -5.33
CA THR A 73 -7.85 1.63 -6.71
C THR A 73 -8.40 3.04 -6.78
N GLN A 74 -9.15 3.53 -5.77
CA GLN A 74 -9.62 4.92 -5.70
C GLN A 74 -8.48 5.93 -5.46
N LEU A 75 -7.40 5.52 -4.80
CA LEU A 75 -6.24 6.40 -4.58
C LEU A 75 -5.49 6.75 -5.85
N ARG A 76 -5.66 5.96 -6.93
CA ARG A 76 -4.94 6.15 -8.19
C ARG A 76 -5.07 7.58 -8.74
N ASP A 77 -6.24 8.17 -8.64
CA ASP A 77 -6.50 9.53 -9.15
C ASP A 77 -5.92 10.64 -8.24
N HIS A 78 -5.34 10.25 -7.11
CA HIS A 78 -4.75 11.12 -6.10
C HIS A 78 -3.23 10.91 -5.93
N ILE A 79 -2.61 10.13 -6.81
CA ILE A 79 -1.17 9.84 -6.84
C ILE A 79 -0.60 10.42 -8.14
N TYR A 80 0.43 11.26 -8.01
CA TYR A 80 1.02 12.00 -9.14
C TYR A 80 2.42 11.50 -9.52
N ILE A 81 2.72 10.25 -9.17
CA ILE A 81 3.94 9.52 -9.52
C ILE A 81 3.58 8.29 -10.37
N ASP A 82 4.60 7.65 -10.94
CA ASP A 82 4.38 6.43 -11.72
C ASP A 82 3.65 5.39 -10.88
N THR A 83 2.53 4.90 -11.41
CA THR A 83 1.64 4.03 -10.66
C THR A 83 1.38 2.75 -11.45
N PHE A 84 1.65 1.62 -10.81
CA PHE A 84 1.37 0.29 -11.31
C PHE A 84 0.39 -0.42 -10.39
N THR A 85 -0.39 -1.32 -10.96
CA THR A 85 -1.30 -2.18 -10.21
C THR A 85 -0.80 -3.62 -10.23
N TYR A 86 -1.05 -4.36 -9.15
CA TYR A 86 -0.85 -5.81 -9.07
C TYR A 86 -2.12 -6.47 -8.54
N GLN A 87 -2.24 -7.80 -8.68
CA GLN A 87 -3.41 -8.56 -8.26
C GLN A 87 -2.96 -9.89 -7.67
N THR A 88 -3.47 -10.26 -6.50
CA THR A 88 -3.14 -11.52 -5.79
C THR A 88 -4.30 -12.52 -5.81
N GLU A 89 -5.50 -12.11 -6.23
CA GLU A 89 -6.66 -12.99 -6.31
C GLU A 89 -7.25 -13.03 -7.73
N GLY A 90 -7.72 -14.20 -8.17
CA GLY A 90 -8.36 -14.40 -9.47
C GLY A 90 -7.38 -14.73 -10.61
N HIS A 91 -7.90 -15.32 -11.69
CA HIS A 91 -7.08 -15.83 -12.80
C HIS A 91 -6.98 -14.84 -13.98
N GLU A 92 -8.00 -14.00 -14.19
CA GLU A 92 -7.95 -12.95 -15.20
C GLU A 92 -7.60 -11.63 -14.52
N SER A 93 -6.45 -11.05 -14.90
CA SER A 93 -5.99 -9.80 -14.34
C SER A 93 -6.01 -8.67 -15.36
N LYS A 94 -6.49 -7.49 -14.95
CA LYS A 94 -6.32 -6.23 -15.67
C LYS A 94 -5.16 -5.40 -15.11
N ALA A 95 -4.47 -5.90 -14.09
CA ALA A 95 -3.36 -5.21 -13.45
C ALA A 95 -2.14 -5.10 -14.38
N ASN A 96 -1.30 -4.11 -14.10
CA ASN A 96 -0.05 -3.88 -14.84
C ASN A 96 0.94 -5.02 -14.60
N ILE A 97 1.04 -5.48 -13.35
CA ILE A 97 1.85 -6.63 -12.95
C ILE A 97 0.93 -7.83 -12.77
N ARG A 98 1.32 -8.93 -13.40
CA ARG A 98 0.63 -10.21 -13.30
C ARG A 98 1.64 -11.27 -12.94
N PHE A 99 1.23 -12.16 -12.07
CA PHE A 99 2.00 -13.35 -11.78
C PHE A 99 1.70 -14.40 -12.85
N ALA A 100 2.74 -15.09 -13.30
CA ALA A 100 2.63 -16.23 -14.19
C ALA A 100 3.46 -17.38 -13.61
N ASN A 101 2.90 -18.59 -13.62
CA ASN A 101 3.53 -19.82 -13.13
C ASN A 101 3.70 -19.90 -11.60
N GLU A 102 2.70 -19.50 -10.84
CA GLU A 102 2.74 -19.55 -9.36
C GLU A 102 2.59 -21.00 -8.86
N LYS A 103 3.60 -21.49 -8.14
CA LYS A 103 3.46 -22.66 -7.26
C LYS A 103 3.43 -22.15 -5.83
N PHE A 104 2.22 -21.97 -5.28
CA PHE A 104 2.06 -21.76 -3.85
C PHE A 104 2.40 -23.08 -3.14
N VAL A 105 3.59 -23.15 -2.54
CA VAL A 105 3.91 -24.19 -1.57
C VAL A 105 3.59 -23.58 -0.21
N LEU A 106 2.42 -23.93 0.33
CA LEU A 106 2.06 -23.69 1.73
C LEU A 106 2.80 -24.69 2.62
#